data_AF-A0A850QVL4-F1
#
_entry.id   AF-A0A850QVL4-F1
#
_cell.length_a   1.000
_cell.length_b   1.000
_cell.length_c   1.000
_cell.angle_alpha   90.00
_cell.angle_beta   90.00
_cell.angle_gamma   90.00
#
_symmetry.space_group_name_H-M   'P 1'
#
loop_
_entity.id
_entity.type
_entity.pdbx_description
1 polymer ?
#
loop_
_entity_poly.entity_id
_entity_poly.type
_entity_poly.pdbx_seq_one_letter_code
_entity_poly.pdbx_strand_id
1 'polypeptide(L)'
;RYQDLAATFQRSDVLFRFQRLLRAQAMACRDIAKALAIGKPYQHLEITEKALDELRESINYLKAQNNPQWRLLLTQLDYLFSNLATVERQLANISNPDATVTDETELADNEAHSIPDLWRRITSQLNPQSLLFRHALRMAIALTVGYGCIQFLHLERGYWILLTTLFVCQPNYSATRQKLVQRVIGTLGGLLAGIPLLYLFPGQEGQLVLMILAGVLFFAFRMVRYDLATAFITLLVLFCFNQLGEGFAVILPRLGDTLLGCFLAVIAVSYIFPDWESHRLHKVMASSVNANREYLGQIIAQYRLGKRDCLNYRVARRNAHNTDAQLSTAISNMLAEPGRYRMATNESFRFLTLNHAMLSYISALGAHRTQLEDNETYHLVSQAYRSINEHLESLTLQLEQNKPMAMPETDSALEQSLSQWRDDDCESTKMVLQQLHLIQRMLPELHSLTNKLTVRTNISK
;
A
#
# COMPACT_ATOMS: atom_id res chain seq x y z
N ARG A 1 6.53 -21.62 -9.39
CA ARG A 1 7.67 -21.49 -8.46
C ARG A 1 7.32 -21.89 -7.02
N TYR A 2 6.40 -21.20 -6.31
CA TYR A 2 5.99 -21.68 -4.97
C TYR A 2 5.34 -23.07 -5.00
N GLN A 3 4.46 -23.32 -5.97
CA GLN A 3 3.82 -24.63 -6.14
C GLN A 3 4.86 -25.76 -6.35
N ASP A 4 5.95 -25.47 -7.06
CA ASP A 4 7.02 -26.43 -7.33
C ASP A 4 7.81 -26.75 -6.05
N LEU A 5 8.14 -25.73 -5.24
CA LEU A 5 8.75 -25.91 -3.92
C LEU A 5 7.83 -26.70 -2.99
N ALA A 6 6.54 -26.34 -2.95
CA ALA A 6 5.55 -27.01 -2.12
C ALA A 6 5.37 -28.48 -2.49
N ALA A 7 5.28 -28.79 -3.79
CA ALA A 7 5.14 -30.16 -4.28
C ALA A 7 6.42 -30.99 -4.03
N THR A 8 7.59 -30.42 -4.29
CA THR A 8 8.87 -31.14 -4.16
C THR A 8 9.23 -31.41 -2.70
N PHE A 9 9.02 -30.42 -1.83
CA PHE A 9 9.44 -30.47 -0.43
C PHE A 9 8.28 -30.76 0.54
N GLN A 10 7.14 -31.24 0.04
CA GLN A 10 5.94 -31.53 0.84
C GLN A 10 6.21 -32.47 2.03
N ARG A 11 7.15 -33.41 1.85
CA ARG A 11 7.52 -34.42 2.87
C ARG A 11 8.73 -34.03 3.72
N SER A 12 9.20 -32.78 3.62
CA SER A 12 10.31 -32.25 4.41
C SER A 12 9.81 -31.16 5.37
N ASP A 13 10.57 -30.88 6.43
CA ASP A 13 10.22 -29.84 7.39
C ASP A 13 10.66 -28.42 6.93
N VAL A 14 11.40 -28.31 5.82
CA VAL A 14 12.04 -27.05 5.39
C VAL A 14 11.04 -25.91 5.22
N LEU A 15 9.87 -26.17 4.63
CA LEU A 15 8.84 -25.15 4.41
C LEU A 15 8.19 -24.72 5.74
N PHE A 16 8.05 -25.65 6.69
CA PHE A 16 7.58 -25.36 8.04
C PHE A 16 8.60 -24.51 8.82
N ARG A 17 9.90 -24.79 8.66
CA ARG A 17 10.98 -23.98 9.24
C ARG A 17 10.99 -22.54 8.69
N PHE A 18 10.80 -22.38 7.38
CA PHE A 18 10.61 -21.05 6.78
C PHE A 18 9.41 -20.32 7.37
N GLN A 19 8.26 -21.00 7.50
CA GLN A 19 7.06 -20.41 8.11
C GLN A 19 7.31 -19.98 9.56
N ARG A 20 7.99 -20.82 10.36
CA ARG A 20 8.32 -20.53 11.76
C ARG A 20 9.22 -19.30 11.88
N LEU A 21 10.28 -19.21 11.08
CA LEU A 21 11.20 -18.07 11.05
C LEU A 21 10.48 -16.78 10.64
N LEU A 22 9.69 -16.81 9.56
CA LEU A 22 8.90 -15.66 9.11
C LEU A 22 7.93 -15.18 10.20
N ARG A 23 7.29 -16.10 10.93
CA ARG A 23 6.40 -15.76 12.04
C ARG A 23 7.17 -15.14 13.22
N ALA A 24 8.34 -15.67 13.55
CA ALA A 24 9.21 -15.11 14.59
C ALA A 24 9.66 -13.68 14.26
N GLN A 25 10.16 -13.45 13.04
CA GLN A 25 10.54 -12.12 12.56
C GLN A 25 9.35 -11.15 12.52
N ALA A 26 8.16 -11.61 12.12
CA ALA A 26 6.95 -10.79 12.16
C ALA A 26 6.56 -10.38 13.60
N MET A 27 6.77 -11.25 14.59
CA MET A 27 6.58 -10.90 16.01
C MET A 27 7.63 -9.89 16.47
N ALA A 28 8.90 -10.08 16.11
CA ALA A 28 9.97 -9.12 16.41
C ALA A 28 9.64 -7.71 15.87
N CYS A 29 9.18 -7.59 14.62
CA CYS A 29 8.73 -6.31 14.06
C CYS A 29 7.58 -5.67 14.86
N ARG A 30 6.62 -6.46 15.36
CA ARG A 30 5.53 -5.95 16.20
C ARG A 30 6.03 -5.47 17.56
N ASP A 31 6.99 -6.17 18.14
CA ASP A 31 7.54 -5.83 19.44
C ASP A 31 8.45 -4.59 19.35
N ILE A 32 9.20 -4.42 18.25
CA ILE A 32 9.87 -3.16 17.91
C ILE A 32 8.86 -2.02 17.82
N ALA A 33 7.75 -2.21 17.09
CA ALA A 33 6.73 -1.17 16.95
C ALA A 33 6.12 -0.77 18.31
N LYS A 34 5.85 -1.73 19.20
CA LYS A 34 5.38 -1.46 20.57
C LYS A 34 6.43 -0.73 21.41
N ALA A 35 7.69 -1.15 21.32
CA ALA A 35 8.81 -0.55 22.04
C ALA A 35 8.95 0.93 21.64
N LEU A 36 8.93 1.23 20.34
CA LEU A 36 8.93 2.59 19.80
C LEU A 36 7.71 3.40 20.27
N ALA A 37 6.51 2.82 20.23
CA ALA A 37 5.28 3.52 20.65
C ALA A 37 5.29 3.90 22.14
N ILE A 38 5.96 3.12 22.98
CA ILE A 38 6.06 3.35 24.44
C ILE A 38 7.37 4.09 24.79
N GLY A 39 8.25 4.34 23.82
CA GLY A 39 9.57 4.95 24.04
C GLY A 39 10.53 4.08 24.86
N LYS A 40 10.41 2.75 24.76
CA LYS A 40 11.30 1.79 25.45
C LYS A 40 12.31 1.18 24.47
N PRO A 41 13.52 0.81 24.92
CA PRO A 41 14.47 0.08 24.10
C PRO A 41 13.91 -1.31 23.74
N TYR A 42 14.14 -1.73 22.51
CA TYR A 42 13.84 -3.09 22.06
C TYR A 42 14.95 -4.05 22.50
N GLN A 43 14.58 -5.24 22.96
CA GLN A 43 15.51 -6.33 23.23
C GLN A 43 15.20 -7.48 22.27
N HIS A 44 16.19 -7.84 21.46
CA HIS A 44 16.04 -8.92 20.50
C HIS A 44 16.00 -10.29 21.19
N LEU A 45 15.08 -11.14 20.75
CA LEU A 45 14.86 -12.48 21.33
C LEU A 45 15.70 -13.52 20.57
N GLU A 46 16.45 -14.35 21.30
CA GLU A 46 17.22 -15.50 20.74
C GLU A 46 16.37 -16.54 19.99
N ILE A 47 15.04 -16.48 20.10
CA ILE A 47 14.13 -17.41 19.43
C ILE A 47 14.32 -17.35 17.91
N THR A 48 14.62 -16.18 17.37
CA THR A 48 14.73 -15.97 15.93
C THR A 48 16.06 -16.47 15.38
N GLU A 49 17.16 -16.28 16.12
CA GLU A 49 18.46 -16.92 15.86
C GLU A 49 18.36 -18.44 15.84
N LYS A 50 17.72 -19.04 16.87
CA LYS A 50 17.50 -20.50 16.92
C LYS A 50 16.68 -21.00 15.74
N ALA A 51 15.64 -20.26 15.34
CA ALA A 51 14.84 -20.62 14.16
C ALA A 51 15.62 -20.50 12.85
N LEU A 52 16.59 -19.58 12.77
CA LEU A 52 17.51 -19.46 11.65
C LEU A 52 18.43 -20.68 11.57
N ASP A 53 19.03 -21.09 12.68
CA ASP A 53 19.95 -22.24 12.74
C ASP A 53 19.24 -23.55 12.37
N GLU A 54 18.07 -23.80 12.96
CA GLU A 54 17.24 -24.98 12.63
C GLU A 54 16.86 -25.02 11.13
N LEU A 55 16.58 -23.86 10.53
CA LEU A 55 16.28 -23.77 9.10
C LEU A 55 17.53 -24.09 8.26
N ARG A 56 18.71 -23.60 8.67
CA ARG A 56 19.97 -23.89 7.99
C ARG A 56 20.26 -25.39 8.02
N GLU A 57 20.07 -26.04 9.16
CA GLU A 57 20.23 -27.49 9.31
C GLU A 57 19.30 -28.28 8.38
N SER A 58 18.02 -27.89 8.29
CA SER A 58 17.05 -28.53 7.38
C SER A 58 17.47 -28.40 5.91
N ILE A 59 17.95 -27.23 5.48
CA ILE A 59 18.48 -27.02 4.12
C ILE A 59 19.72 -27.89 3.87
N ASN A 60 20.66 -27.93 4.82
CA ASN A 60 21.87 -28.74 4.71
C ASN A 60 21.56 -30.24 4.64
N TYR A 61 20.58 -30.72 5.42
CA TYR A 61 20.10 -32.09 5.36
C TYR A 61 19.56 -32.44 3.96
N LEU A 62 18.77 -31.56 3.34
CA LEU A 62 18.27 -31.77 1.98
C LEU A 62 19.38 -31.76 0.93
N LYS A 63 20.39 -30.90 1.08
CA LYS A 63 21.58 -30.90 0.21
C LYS A 63 22.37 -32.20 0.31
N ALA A 64 22.52 -32.75 1.51
CA ALA A 64 23.26 -33.99 1.75
C ALA A 64 22.65 -35.21 1.03
N GLN A 65 21.36 -35.16 0.68
CA GLN A 65 20.70 -36.22 -0.09
C GLN A 65 21.13 -36.26 -1.57
N ASN A 66 21.90 -35.26 -2.05
CA ASN A 66 22.51 -35.22 -3.39
C ASN A 66 21.54 -35.50 -4.56
N ASN A 67 20.26 -35.16 -4.41
CA ASN A 67 19.28 -35.34 -5.47
C ASN A 67 19.48 -34.29 -6.59
N PRO A 68 19.80 -34.68 -7.83
CA PRO A 68 20.06 -33.75 -8.92
C PRO A 68 18.83 -32.90 -9.26
N GLN A 69 17.61 -33.42 -9.09
CA GLN A 69 16.37 -32.69 -9.37
C GLN A 69 16.15 -31.52 -8.38
N TRP A 70 16.75 -31.59 -7.20
CA TRP A 70 16.56 -30.57 -6.16
C TRP A 70 17.56 -29.43 -6.25
N ARG A 71 18.67 -29.56 -7.01
CA ARG A 71 19.76 -28.58 -7.03
C ARG A 71 19.27 -27.15 -7.23
N LEU A 72 18.50 -26.91 -8.30
CA LEU A 72 17.97 -25.57 -8.61
C LEU A 72 17.04 -25.03 -7.49
N LEU A 73 16.19 -25.89 -6.93
CA LEU A 73 15.26 -25.50 -5.88
C LEU A 73 15.98 -25.24 -4.55
N LEU A 74 17.02 -26.00 -4.23
CA LEU A 74 17.85 -25.80 -3.06
C LEU A 74 18.62 -24.48 -3.15
N THR A 75 19.15 -24.13 -4.32
CA THR A 75 19.77 -22.82 -4.54
C THR A 75 18.76 -21.69 -4.27
N GLN A 76 17.50 -21.84 -4.72
CA GLN A 76 16.44 -20.86 -4.41
C GLN A 76 16.14 -20.76 -2.90
N LEU A 77 16.16 -21.89 -2.17
CA LEU A 77 16.01 -21.89 -0.72
C LEU A 77 17.20 -21.20 -0.03
N ASP A 78 18.42 -21.35 -0.53
CA ASP A 78 19.59 -20.63 0.01
C ASP A 78 19.48 -19.11 -0.15
N TYR A 79 18.98 -18.64 -1.30
CA TYR A 79 18.71 -17.22 -1.50
C TYR A 79 17.65 -16.71 -0.52
N LEU A 80 16.56 -17.46 -0.34
CA LEU A 80 15.52 -17.11 0.62
C LEU A 80 16.06 -17.10 2.05
N PHE A 81 16.85 -18.10 2.43
CA PHE A 81 17.53 -18.16 3.72
C PHE A 81 18.41 -16.92 3.93
N SER A 82 19.23 -16.57 2.94
CA SER A 82 20.19 -15.46 3.04
C SER A 82 19.48 -14.11 3.22
N ASN A 83 18.33 -13.94 2.57
CA ASN A 83 17.46 -12.78 2.76
C ASN A 83 16.92 -12.73 4.20
N LEU A 84 16.39 -13.84 4.73
CA LEU A 84 15.86 -13.88 6.10
C LEU A 84 16.95 -13.72 7.16
N ALA A 85 18.15 -14.27 6.92
CA ALA A 85 19.32 -14.05 7.78
C ALA A 85 19.79 -12.59 7.77
N THR A 86 19.57 -11.87 6.67
CA THR A 86 19.88 -10.43 6.57
C THR A 86 18.84 -9.61 7.33
N VAL A 87 17.56 -9.95 7.23
CA VAL A 87 16.49 -9.36 8.05
C VAL A 87 16.79 -9.56 9.53
N GLU A 88 17.21 -10.77 9.91
CA GLU A 88 17.56 -11.08 11.29
C GLU A 88 18.69 -10.20 11.82
N ARG A 89 19.79 -10.08 11.07
CA ARG A 89 20.89 -9.17 11.42
C ARG A 89 20.42 -7.73 11.59
N GLN A 90 19.51 -7.25 10.74
CA GLN A 90 18.94 -5.91 10.88
C GLN A 90 18.09 -5.77 12.16
N LEU A 91 17.29 -6.78 12.50
CA LEU A 91 16.47 -6.78 13.72
C LEU A 91 17.32 -6.84 14.98
N ALA A 92 18.38 -7.66 14.98
CA ALA A 92 19.34 -7.75 16.07
C ALA A 92 20.08 -6.43 16.29
N ASN A 93 20.53 -5.77 15.21
CA ASN A 93 21.25 -4.50 15.27
C ASN A 93 20.42 -3.35 15.87
N ILE A 94 19.08 -3.41 15.83
CA ILE A 94 18.22 -2.41 16.50
C ILE A 94 18.46 -2.39 18.01
N SER A 95 18.80 -3.52 18.61
CA SER A 95 19.08 -3.61 20.05
C SER A 95 20.48 -3.12 20.41
N ASN A 96 21.36 -2.95 19.42
CA ASN A 96 22.75 -2.54 19.62
C ASN A 96 23.16 -1.48 18.58
N PRO A 97 22.61 -0.25 18.67
CA PRO A 97 22.80 0.80 17.65
C PRO A 97 24.27 1.21 17.46
N ASP A 98 25.11 1.04 18.48
CA ASP A 98 26.53 1.42 18.43
C ASP A 98 27.42 0.39 17.71
N ALA A 99 26.93 -0.82 17.45
CA ALA A 99 27.73 -1.91 16.86
C ALA A 99 27.92 -1.78 15.34
N THR A 100 27.11 -0.99 14.65
CA THR A 100 27.20 -0.79 13.19
C THR A 100 26.98 0.66 12.81
N VAL A 101 27.91 1.54 13.18
CA VAL A 101 28.00 2.88 12.58
C VAL A 101 28.44 2.69 11.12
N THR A 102 27.46 2.64 10.22
CA THR A 102 27.72 2.75 8.78
C THR A 102 27.70 4.25 8.48
N ASP A 103 28.75 4.77 7.83
CA ASP A 103 29.13 6.20 7.72
C ASP A 103 28.07 7.20 7.19
N GLU A 104 26.86 6.78 6.82
CA GLU A 104 25.81 7.66 6.30
C GLU A 104 24.46 7.47 7.03
N THR A 105 24.32 8.09 8.20
CA THR A 105 23.07 8.15 8.97
C THR A 105 22.10 9.24 8.49
N GLU A 106 22.43 9.95 7.42
CA GLU A 106 21.57 11.00 6.88
C GLU A 106 20.19 10.45 6.51
N LEU A 107 19.16 11.14 6.99
CA LEU A 107 17.77 10.91 6.58
C LEU A 107 17.43 11.98 5.54
N ALA A 108 16.58 11.61 4.57
CA ALA A 108 16.03 12.58 3.65
C ALA A 108 15.19 13.59 4.45
N ASP A 109 15.74 14.80 4.63
CA ASP A 109 15.06 15.87 5.33
C ASP A 109 14.00 16.49 4.41
N ASN A 110 12.77 16.08 4.64
CA ASN A 110 11.60 16.60 3.96
C ASN A 110 10.82 17.56 4.87
N GLU A 111 11.39 18.05 5.96
CA GLU A 111 10.72 19.00 6.86
C GLU A 111 10.90 20.44 6.38
N ALA A 112 9.99 21.32 6.80
CA ALA A 112 10.11 22.75 6.53
C ALA A 112 10.66 23.41 7.79
N HIS A 113 11.94 23.76 7.76
CA HIS A 113 12.61 24.39 8.89
C HIS A 113 12.47 25.91 8.90
N SER A 114 11.95 26.50 7.82
CA SER A 114 11.76 27.95 7.69
C SER A 114 10.30 28.33 7.47
N ILE A 115 9.90 29.49 7.99
CA ILE A 115 8.57 30.08 7.77
C ILE A 115 8.28 30.29 6.27
N PRO A 116 9.25 30.75 5.44
CA PRO A 116 9.07 30.78 3.98
C PRO A 116 8.76 29.41 3.39
N ASP A 117 9.44 28.34 3.84
CA ASP A 117 9.19 26.98 3.33
C ASP A 117 7.81 26.46 3.74
N LEU A 118 7.37 26.75 4.97
CA LEU A 118 6.02 26.45 5.45
C LEU A 118 4.96 27.17 4.59
N TRP A 119 5.16 28.47 4.32
CA TRP A 119 4.27 29.24 3.46
C TRP A 119 4.26 28.71 2.02
N ARG A 120 5.43 28.35 1.49
CA ARG A 120 5.56 27.74 0.16
C ARG A 120 4.81 26.41 0.08
N ARG A 121 4.84 25.59 1.14
CA ARG A 121 4.05 24.36 1.20
C ARG A 121 2.55 24.63 1.19
N ILE A 122 2.05 25.57 1.98
CA ILE A 122 0.62 25.94 1.98
C ILE A 122 0.20 26.43 0.60
N THR A 123 0.93 27.42 0.06
CA THR A 123 0.65 27.98 -1.26
C THR A 123 0.78 26.96 -2.39
N SER A 124 1.69 25.98 -2.29
CA SER A 124 1.78 24.87 -3.25
C SER A 124 0.55 23.97 -3.26
N GLN A 125 -0.27 23.99 -2.19
CA GLN A 125 -1.53 23.25 -2.15
C GLN A 125 -2.71 24.09 -2.64
N LEU A 126 -2.60 25.42 -2.77
CA LEU A 126 -3.68 26.31 -3.23
C LEU A 126 -3.83 26.29 -4.76
N ASN A 127 -4.04 25.10 -5.32
CA ASN A 127 -4.35 24.95 -6.73
C ASN A 127 -5.40 23.85 -6.95
N PRO A 128 -6.18 23.92 -8.05
CA PRO A 128 -7.18 22.90 -8.37
C PRO A 128 -6.61 21.51 -8.69
N GLN A 129 -5.29 21.30 -8.73
CA GLN A 129 -4.69 19.98 -8.90
C GLN A 129 -4.37 19.31 -7.55
N SER A 130 -4.34 20.06 -6.45
CA SER A 130 -4.13 19.53 -5.11
C SER A 130 -5.38 18.79 -4.60
N LEU A 131 -5.16 17.57 -4.11
CA LEU A 131 -6.19 16.76 -3.46
C LEU A 131 -6.75 17.44 -2.21
N LEU A 132 -5.88 18.09 -1.42
CA LEU A 132 -6.27 18.76 -0.19
C LEU A 132 -7.18 19.96 -0.48
N PHE A 133 -6.83 20.77 -1.48
CA PHE A 133 -7.64 21.93 -1.88
C PHE A 133 -9.00 21.51 -2.43
N ARG A 134 -9.04 20.49 -3.31
CA ARG A 134 -10.31 19.93 -3.81
C ARG A 134 -11.22 19.47 -2.68
N HIS A 135 -10.67 18.73 -1.72
CA HIS A 135 -11.44 18.24 -0.58
C HIS A 135 -11.93 19.37 0.33
N ALA A 136 -11.06 20.35 0.65
CA ALA A 136 -11.42 21.49 1.48
C ALA A 136 -12.57 22.30 0.86
N LEU A 137 -12.48 22.60 -0.44
CA LEU A 137 -13.52 23.33 -1.17
C LEU A 137 -14.82 22.53 -1.27
N ARG A 138 -14.73 21.22 -1.56
CA ARG A 138 -15.87 20.30 -1.55
C ARG A 138 -16.58 20.30 -0.20
N MET A 139 -15.83 20.20 0.89
CA MET A 139 -16.37 20.19 2.24
C MET A 139 -17.04 21.53 2.59
N ALA A 140 -16.39 22.65 2.28
CA ALA A 140 -16.94 23.98 2.50
C ALA A 140 -18.28 24.17 1.77
N ILE A 141 -18.36 23.78 0.50
CA ILE A 141 -19.61 23.87 -0.29
C ILE A 141 -20.68 22.92 0.27
N ALA A 142 -20.33 21.66 0.53
CA ALA A 142 -21.28 20.66 1.04
C ALA A 142 -21.90 21.06 2.38
N LEU A 143 -21.09 21.60 3.30
CA LEU A 143 -21.57 22.08 4.60
C LEU A 143 -22.40 23.35 4.46
N THR A 144 -22.01 24.28 3.58
CA THR A 144 -22.79 25.50 3.32
C THR A 144 -24.17 25.18 2.73
N VAL A 145 -24.21 24.29 1.74
CA VAL A 145 -25.47 23.80 1.15
C VAL A 145 -26.30 23.06 2.19
N GLY A 146 -25.68 22.17 2.98
CA GLY A 146 -26.36 21.45 4.06
C GLY A 146 -26.96 22.40 5.10
N TYR A 147 -26.25 23.47 5.46
CA TYR A 147 -26.76 24.49 6.37
C TYR A 147 -27.95 25.25 5.76
N GLY A 148 -27.87 25.59 4.47
CA GLY A 148 -28.99 26.17 3.73
C GLY A 148 -30.23 25.28 3.73
N CYS A 149 -30.07 23.95 3.55
CA CYS A 149 -31.17 22.99 3.65
C CYS A 149 -31.83 22.99 5.03
N ILE A 150 -31.04 23.06 6.11
CA ILE A 150 -31.55 23.11 7.49
C ILE A 150 -32.42 24.35 7.70
N GLN A 151 -31.94 25.51 7.25
CA GLN A 151 -32.67 26.78 7.38
C GLN A 151 -33.95 26.78 6.54
N PHE A 152 -33.88 26.31 5.29
CA PHE A 152 -35.02 26.30 4.38
C PHE A 152 -36.14 25.36 4.84
N LEU A 153 -35.78 24.18 5.34
CA LEU A 153 -36.72 23.15 5.82
C LEU A 153 -37.13 23.34 7.29
N HIS A 154 -36.61 24.36 7.97
CA HIS A 154 -36.88 24.64 9.39
C HIS A 154 -36.65 23.41 10.30
N LEU A 155 -35.56 22.66 10.05
CA LEU A 155 -35.27 21.43 10.78
C LEU A 155 -34.70 21.74 12.18
N GLU A 156 -35.50 21.52 13.22
CA GLU A 156 -35.12 21.78 14.63
C GLU A 156 -33.79 21.10 15.05
N ARG A 157 -33.48 19.93 14.49
CA ARG A 157 -32.32 19.09 14.88
C ARG A 157 -31.33 18.87 13.74
N GLY A 158 -31.34 19.74 12.73
CA GLY A 158 -30.59 19.56 11.50
C GLY A 158 -29.06 19.53 11.62
N TYR A 159 -28.46 19.86 12.78
CA TYR A 159 -27.01 19.82 13.00
C TYR A 159 -26.39 18.43 12.71
N TRP A 160 -27.17 17.36 12.83
CA TRP A 160 -26.74 16.00 12.47
C TRP A 160 -26.53 15.79 10.98
N ILE A 161 -27.20 16.56 10.12
CA ILE A 161 -26.93 16.57 8.67
C ILE A 161 -25.51 17.04 8.44
N LEU A 162 -25.11 18.16 9.05
CA LEU A 162 -23.75 18.71 8.91
C LEU A 162 -22.69 17.74 9.42
N LEU A 163 -22.90 17.18 10.62
CA LEU A 163 -21.95 16.25 11.22
C LEU A 163 -21.86 14.93 10.44
N THR A 164 -22.98 14.46 9.88
CA THR A 164 -22.98 13.29 9.00
C THR A 164 -22.25 13.59 7.69
N THR A 165 -22.52 14.72 7.05
CA THR A 165 -21.78 15.16 5.85
C THR A 165 -20.29 15.23 6.12
N LEU A 166 -19.88 15.84 7.24
CA LEU A 166 -18.47 15.98 7.63
C LEU A 166 -17.77 14.63 7.80
N PHE A 167 -18.39 13.66 8.48
CA PHE A 167 -17.77 12.36 8.72
C PHE A 167 -17.84 11.41 7.54
N VAL A 168 -18.87 11.54 6.70
CA VAL A 168 -19.06 10.68 5.53
C VAL A 168 -18.25 11.17 4.34
N CYS A 169 -18.19 12.48 4.11
CA CYS A 169 -17.43 13.05 2.99
C CYS A 169 -15.93 12.90 3.24
N GLN A 170 -15.29 12.02 2.48
CA GLN A 170 -13.85 11.74 2.55
C GLN A 170 -13.15 12.34 1.31
N PRO A 171 -11.80 12.39 1.29
CA PRO A 171 -11.05 12.94 0.16
C PRO A 171 -11.36 12.27 -1.19
N ASN A 172 -11.56 10.95 -1.20
CA ASN A 172 -11.88 10.18 -2.41
C ASN A 172 -13.25 9.49 -2.35
N TYR A 173 -13.73 9.04 -3.51
CA TYR A 173 -15.04 8.41 -3.66
C TYR A 173 -15.14 7.08 -2.90
N SER A 174 -14.11 6.23 -2.98
CA SER A 174 -14.09 4.91 -2.34
C SER A 174 -14.25 5.01 -0.82
N ALA A 175 -13.50 5.90 -0.17
CA ALA A 175 -13.59 6.13 1.27
C ALA A 175 -14.93 6.77 1.66
N THR A 176 -15.46 7.69 0.84
CA THR A 176 -16.78 8.31 1.08
C THR A 176 -17.88 7.25 1.03
N ARG A 177 -17.84 6.37 0.03
CA ARG A 177 -18.77 5.24 -0.10
C ARG A 177 -18.67 4.28 1.08
N GLN A 178 -17.45 3.94 1.52
CA GLN A 178 -17.24 3.08 2.69
C GLN A 178 -17.83 3.71 3.96
N LYS A 179 -17.54 5.00 4.22
CA LYS A 179 -18.06 5.71 5.38
C LYS A 179 -19.57 5.87 5.33
N LEU A 180 -20.15 6.10 4.15
CA LEU A 180 -21.60 6.16 3.95
C LEU A 180 -22.25 4.84 4.36
N VAL A 181 -21.77 3.71 3.83
CA VAL A 181 -22.32 2.39 4.14
C VAL A 181 -22.22 2.10 5.63
N GLN A 182 -21.06 2.35 6.23
CA GLN A 182 -20.85 2.18 7.68
C GLN A 182 -21.77 3.10 8.51
N ARG A 183 -21.97 4.35 8.07
CA ARG A 183 -22.84 5.31 8.75
C ARG A 183 -24.29 4.88 8.71
N VAL A 184 -24.79 4.46 7.56
CA VAL A 184 -26.18 4.02 7.37
C VAL A 184 -26.43 2.74 8.15
N ILE A 185 -25.59 1.70 7.98
CA ILE A 185 -25.73 0.43 8.71
C ILE A 185 -25.61 0.64 10.21
N GLY A 186 -24.62 1.43 10.66
CA GLY A 186 -24.44 1.72 12.07
C GLY A 186 -25.64 2.46 12.67
N THR A 187 -26.15 3.49 11.99
CA THR A 187 -27.30 4.25 12.48
C THR A 187 -28.55 3.38 12.53
N LEU A 188 -28.84 2.61 11.47
CA LEU A 188 -29.96 1.67 11.46
C LEU A 188 -29.83 0.62 12.57
N GLY A 189 -28.65 0.03 12.75
CA GLY A 189 -28.39 -0.92 13.83
C GLY A 189 -28.61 -0.30 15.21
N GLY A 190 -28.14 0.93 15.42
CA GLY A 190 -28.35 1.68 16.66
C GLY A 190 -29.82 2.01 16.92
N LEU A 191 -30.57 2.43 15.90
CA LEU A 191 -32.01 2.71 16.03
C LEU A 191 -32.82 1.43 16.29
N LEU A 192 -32.55 0.36 15.53
CA LEU A 192 -33.23 -0.93 15.68
C LEU A 192 -32.97 -1.58 17.04
N ALA A 193 -31.76 -1.44 17.58
CA ALA A 193 -31.44 -1.86 18.94
C ALA A 193 -32.02 -0.91 20.00
N GLY A 194 -32.06 0.40 19.71
CA GLY A 194 -32.51 1.43 20.64
C GLY A 194 -33.99 1.32 20.97
N ILE A 195 -34.85 1.06 19.98
CA ILE A 195 -36.30 0.93 20.16
C ILE A 195 -36.67 -0.08 21.26
N PRO A 196 -36.26 -1.37 21.20
CA PRO A 196 -36.59 -2.33 22.24
C PRO A 196 -35.92 -1.99 23.57
N LEU A 197 -34.70 -1.43 23.56
CA LEU A 197 -34.03 -1.02 24.80
C LEU A 197 -34.79 0.10 25.53
N LEU A 198 -35.38 1.04 24.80
CA LEU A 198 -36.24 2.08 25.36
C LEU A 198 -37.51 1.49 26.00
N TYR A 199 -38.12 0.46 25.39
CA TYR A 199 -39.29 -0.22 25.95
C TYR A 199 -38.96 -1.11 27.15
N LEU A 200 -37.84 -1.85 27.10
CA LEU A 200 -37.44 -2.79 28.14
C LEU A 200 -36.87 -2.08 29.38
N PHE A 201 -36.22 -0.94 29.20
CA PHE A 201 -35.60 -0.16 30.26
C PHE A 201 -36.15 1.29 30.29
N PRO A 202 -37.42 1.48 30.66
CA PRO A 202 -38.02 2.82 30.72
C PRO A 202 -37.56 3.62 31.96
N GLY A 203 -37.03 2.95 32.97
CA GLY A 203 -36.56 3.59 34.20
C GLY A 203 -35.26 4.39 34.02
N GLN A 204 -35.16 5.53 34.71
CA GLN A 204 -34.03 6.46 34.61
C GLN A 204 -32.68 5.79 34.87
N GLU A 205 -32.58 4.97 35.92
CA GLU A 205 -31.34 4.27 36.29
C GLU A 205 -30.87 3.31 35.19
N GLY A 206 -31.78 2.53 34.60
CA GLY A 206 -31.46 1.61 33.51
C GLY A 206 -30.95 2.36 32.28
N GLN A 207 -31.54 3.51 31.98
CA GLN A 207 -31.11 4.36 30.86
C GLN A 207 -29.76 5.02 31.11
N LEU A 208 -29.45 5.44 32.34
CA LEU A 208 -28.13 5.96 32.69
C LEU A 208 -27.04 4.90 32.51
N VAL A 209 -27.29 3.66 32.93
CA VAL A 209 -26.36 2.54 32.71
C VAL A 209 -26.17 2.27 31.22
N LEU A 210 -27.25 2.21 30.45
CA LEU A 210 -27.18 2.00 29.00
C LEU A 210 -26.47 3.15 28.28
N MET A 211 -26.65 4.39 28.75
CA MET A 211 -25.97 5.58 28.23
C MET A 211 -24.46 5.47 28.48
N ILE A 212 -24.02 5.14 29.70
CA ILE A 212 -22.60 4.95 30.03
C ILE A 212 -22.02 3.83 29.16
N LEU A 213 -22.70 2.68 29.07
CA LEU A 213 -22.25 1.55 28.28
C LEU A 213 -22.11 1.92 26.80
N ALA A 214 -23.11 2.59 26.21
CA ALA A 214 -23.06 3.07 24.83
C ALA A 214 -21.92 4.06 24.62
N GLY A 215 -21.68 4.98 25.56
CA GLY A 215 -20.56 5.91 25.53
C GLY A 215 -19.20 5.20 25.54
N VAL A 216 -18.98 4.27 26.47
CA VAL A 216 -17.75 3.47 26.56
C VAL A 216 -17.51 2.70 25.27
N LEU A 217 -18.53 2.02 24.76
CA LEU A 217 -18.41 1.23 23.53
C LEU A 217 -18.18 2.13 22.29
N PHE A 218 -18.77 3.32 22.23
CA PHE A 218 -18.46 4.30 21.19
C PHE A 218 -16.95 4.65 21.19
N PHE A 219 -16.39 5.01 22.35
CA PHE A 219 -14.97 5.35 22.46
C PHE A 219 -14.05 4.14 22.22
N ALA A 220 -14.46 2.93 22.60
CA ALA A 220 -13.70 1.72 22.31
C ALA A 220 -13.64 1.42 20.81
N PHE A 221 -14.73 1.64 20.07
CA PHE A 221 -14.82 1.26 18.65
C PHE A 221 -14.51 2.39 17.66
N ARG A 222 -14.51 3.67 18.06
CA ARG A 222 -14.39 4.82 17.12
C ARG A 222 -13.19 4.78 16.18
N MET A 223 -12.06 4.19 16.60
CA MET A 223 -10.84 4.08 15.77
C MET A 223 -10.73 2.74 15.03
N VAL A 224 -11.54 1.73 15.37
CA VAL A 224 -11.41 0.35 14.85
C VAL A 224 -12.58 -0.03 13.94
N ARG A 225 -13.81 0.24 14.39
CA ARG A 225 -15.07 -0.18 13.75
C ARG A 225 -16.05 0.99 13.74
N TYR A 226 -15.97 1.82 12.70
CA TYR A 226 -16.78 3.04 12.55
C TYR A 226 -18.29 2.76 12.44
N ASP A 227 -18.67 1.60 11.91
CA ASP A 227 -20.04 1.07 11.90
C ASP A 227 -20.59 0.88 13.32
N LEU A 228 -19.85 0.15 14.17
CA LEU A 228 -20.22 -0.08 15.56
C LEU A 228 -20.21 1.23 16.36
N ALA A 229 -19.19 2.07 16.15
CA ALA A 229 -19.14 3.38 16.79
C ALA A 229 -20.38 4.22 16.43
N THR A 230 -20.82 4.20 15.17
CA THR A 230 -22.03 4.91 14.73
C THR A 230 -23.31 4.34 15.39
N ALA A 231 -23.39 3.02 15.60
CA ALA A 231 -24.50 2.42 16.32
C ALA A 231 -24.54 2.88 17.78
N PHE A 232 -23.40 2.82 18.48
CA PHE A 232 -23.30 3.18 19.89
C PHE A 232 -23.51 4.67 20.15
N ILE A 233 -22.99 5.57 19.30
CA ILE A 233 -23.29 7.01 19.44
C ILE A 233 -24.78 7.30 19.18
N THR A 234 -25.44 6.53 18.31
CA THR A 234 -26.87 6.68 18.06
C THR A 234 -27.69 6.22 19.25
N LEU A 235 -27.34 5.08 19.86
CA LEU A 235 -27.92 4.61 21.12
C LEU A 235 -27.72 5.62 22.25
N LEU A 236 -26.49 6.13 22.41
CA LEU A 236 -26.17 7.13 23.42
C LEU A 236 -27.10 8.34 23.30
N VAL A 237 -27.22 8.89 22.10
CA VAL A 237 -28.07 10.06 21.82
C VAL A 237 -29.54 9.76 22.06
N LEU A 238 -30.05 8.59 21.65
CA LEU A 238 -31.43 8.18 21.93
C LEU A 238 -31.72 8.17 23.44
N PHE A 239 -30.81 7.60 24.24
CA PHE A 239 -30.98 7.56 25.70
C PHE A 239 -30.89 8.96 26.31
N CYS A 240 -29.97 9.83 25.84
CA CYS A 240 -29.92 11.23 26.28
C CYS A 240 -31.24 11.96 26.03
N PHE A 241 -31.83 11.81 24.84
CA PHE A 241 -33.13 12.43 24.53
C PHE A 241 -34.29 11.79 25.27
N ASN A 242 -34.21 10.49 25.59
CA ASN A 242 -35.25 9.86 26.38
C ASN A 242 -35.32 10.43 27.81
N GLN A 243 -34.20 10.87 28.38
CA GLN A 243 -34.20 11.58 29.66
C GLN A 243 -34.95 12.92 29.61
N LEU A 244 -35.09 13.50 28.41
CA LEU A 244 -35.87 14.71 28.15
C LEU A 244 -37.32 14.39 27.73
N GLY A 245 -37.72 13.12 27.75
CA GLY A 245 -39.05 12.66 27.32
C GLY A 245 -39.21 12.51 25.80
N GLU A 246 -38.14 12.63 25.02
CA GLU A 246 -38.19 12.69 23.56
C GLU A 246 -37.47 11.53 22.84
N GLY A 247 -37.19 10.43 23.53
CA GLY A 247 -36.40 9.31 22.99
C GLY A 247 -36.93 8.77 21.67
N PHE A 248 -38.25 8.57 21.57
CA PHE A 248 -38.90 8.08 20.33
C PHE A 248 -39.02 9.15 19.24
N ALA A 249 -39.18 10.43 19.63
CA ALA A 249 -39.35 11.54 18.70
C ALA A 249 -38.11 11.78 17.83
N VAL A 250 -36.93 11.37 18.31
CA VAL A 250 -35.64 11.58 17.62
C VAL A 250 -35.34 10.49 16.59
N ILE A 251 -36.02 9.34 16.63
CA ILE A 251 -35.71 8.17 15.79
C ILE A 251 -35.84 8.50 14.29
N LEU A 252 -36.99 9.04 13.89
CA LEU A 252 -37.25 9.33 12.47
C LEU A 252 -36.42 10.53 11.96
N PRO A 253 -36.31 11.65 12.69
CA PRO A 253 -35.38 12.73 12.34
C PRO A 253 -33.95 12.22 12.19
N ARG A 254 -33.47 11.35 13.08
CA ARG A 254 -32.12 10.79 13.02
C ARG A 254 -31.86 10.02 11.73
N LEU A 255 -32.83 9.22 11.29
CA LEU A 255 -32.73 8.50 10.01
C LEU A 255 -32.70 9.50 8.84
N GLY A 256 -33.62 10.47 8.84
CA GLY A 256 -33.68 11.52 7.81
C GLY A 256 -32.39 12.33 7.71
N ASP A 257 -31.87 12.82 8.83
CA ASP A 257 -30.63 13.60 8.92
C ASP A 257 -29.43 12.80 8.39
N THR A 258 -29.39 11.51 8.71
CA THR A 258 -28.31 10.62 8.27
C THR A 258 -28.37 10.42 6.76
N LEU A 259 -29.56 10.14 6.22
CA LEU A 259 -29.75 9.95 4.78
C LEU A 259 -29.46 11.24 4.00
N LEU A 260 -29.92 12.39 4.49
CA LEU A 260 -29.68 13.68 3.86
C LEU A 260 -28.20 14.07 3.90
N GLY A 261 -27.51 13.87 5.03
CA GLY A 261 -26.07 14.12 5.12
C GLY A 261 -25.25 13.18 4.22
N CYS A 262 -25.62 11.90 4.16
CA CYS A 262 -25.01 10.95 3.23
C CYS A 262 -25.25 11.34 1.76
N PHE A 263 -26.46 11.80 1.43
CA PHE A 263 -26.82 12.27 0.09
C PHE A 263 -25.97 13.49 -0.33
N LEU A 264 -25.84 14.49 0.55
CA LEU A 264 -24.99 15.65 0.33
C LEU A 264 -23.53 15.25 0.11
N ALA A 265 -23.00 14.32 0.92
CA ALA A 265 -21.64 13.82 0.76
C ALA A 265 -21.42 13.14 -0.61
N VAL A 266 -22.39 12.33 -1.07
CA VAL A 266 -22.33 11.66 -2.39
C VAL A 266 -22.37 12.67 -3.54
N ILE A 267 -23.27 13.66 -3.48
CA ILE A 267 -23.32 14.72 -4.48
C ILE A 267 -21.99 15.48 -4.51
N ALA A 268 -21.49 15.87 -3.33
CA ALA A 268 -20.26 16.63 -3.23
C ALA A 268 -19.07 15.89 -3.85
N VAL A 269 -18.88 14.60 -3.53
CA VAL A 269 -17.77 13.82 -4.10
C VAL A 269 -17.94 13.51 -5.60
N SER A 270 -19.17 13.47 -6.10
CA SER A 270 -19.46 13.12 -7.49
C SER A 270 -19.41 14.32 -8.44
N TYR A 271 -19.73 15.52 -7.96
CA TYR A 271 -19.90 16.71 -8.81
C TYR A 271 -18.93 17.87 -8.48
N ILE A 272 -18.46 18.00 -7.24
CA ILE A 272 -17.58 19.10 -6.84
C ILE A 272 -16.13 18.63 -6.92
N PHE A 273 -15.45 19.04 -8.00
CA PHE A 273 -14.09 18.61 -8.35
C PHE A 273 -13.92 17.10 -8.18
N PRO A 274 -14.65 16.29 -8.97
CA PRO A 274 -14.53 14.84 -8.87
C PRO A 274 -13.09 14.43 -9.20
N ASP A 275 -12.55 13.54 -8.37
CA ASP A 275 -11.20 13.02 -8.53
C ASP A 275 -11.27 11.52 -8.78
N TRP A 276 -11.65 11.18 -10.01
CA TRP A 276 -11.75 9.79 -10.45
C TRP A 276 -10.35 9.23 -10.68
N GLU A 277 -10.02 8.16 -9.96
CA GLU A 277 -8.73 7.49 -10.01
C GLU A 277 -8.41 7.00 -11.41
N SER A 278 -9.42 6.61 -12.19
CA SER A 278 -9.28 6.25 -13.62
C SER A 278 -8.57 7.31 -14.45
N HIS A 279 -8.80 8.60 -14.19
CA HIS A 279 -8.16 9.68 -14.96
C HIS A 279 -6.70 9.89 -14.58
N ARG A 280 -6.33 9.53 -13.34
CA ARG A 280 -4.96 9.67 -12.83
C ARG A 280 -4.15 8.39 -12.98
N LEU A 281 -4.80 7.24 -13.23
CA LEU A 281 -4.18 5.93 -13.22
C LEU A 281 -2.95 5.85 -14.11
N HIS A 282 -3.00 6.42 -15.32
CA HIS A 282 -1.84 6.49 -16.22
C HIS A 282 -0.64 7.21 -15.60
N LYS A 283 -0.86 8.32 -14.88
CA LYS A 283 0.22 9.06 -14.21
C LYS A 283 0.79 8.27 -13.04
N VAL A 284 -0.05 7.54 -12.30
CA VAL A 284 0.40 6.67 -11.20
C VAL A 284 1.21 5.49 -11.75
N MET A 285 0.75 4.89 -12.85
CA MET A 285 1.48 3.85 -13.58
C MET A 285 2.83 4.38 -14.08
N ALA A 286 2.86 5.56 -14.73
CA ALA A 286 4.10 6.19 -15.20
C ALA A 286 5.09 6.40 -14.03
N SER A 287 4.61 6.96 -12.92
CA SER A 287 5.41 7.20 -11.73
C SER A 287 5.99 5.89 -11.16
N SER A 288 5.21 4.80 -11.16
CA SER A 288 5.70 3.48 -10.70
C SER A 288 6.79 2.88 -11.60
N VAL A 289 6.65 3.03 -12.92
CA VAL A 289 7.66 2.59 -13.89
C VAL A 289 8.92 3.44 -13.76
N ASN A 290 8.77 4.76 -13.65
CA ASN A 290 9.88 5.69 -13.48
C ASN A 290 10.66 5.42 -12.18
N ALA A 291 9.96 5.20 -11.07
CA ALA A 291 10.61 4.90 -9.79
C ALA A 291 11.36 3.54 -9.82
N ASN A 292 10.81 2.54 -10.52
CA ASN A 292 11.52 1.28 -10.77
C ASN A 292 12.78 1.50 -11.65
N ARG A 293 12.70 2.37 -12.67
CA ARG A 293 13.85 2.74 -13.52
C ARG A 293 14.96 3.40 -12.71
N GLU A 294 14.62 4.40 -11.90
CA GLU A 294 15.57 5.09 -11.02
C GLU A 294 16.20 4.14 -10.00
N TYR A 295 15.40 3.27 -9.39
CA TYR A 295 15.90 2.28 -8.43
C TYR A 295 16.87 1.28 -9.07
N LEU A 296 16.54 0.76 -10.26
CA LEU A 296 17.44 -0.10 -11.03
C LEU A 296 18.75 0.64 -11.35
N GLY A 297 18.70 1.89 -11.80
CA GLY A 297 19.89 2.69 -12.08
C GLY A 297 20.82 2.84 -10.88
N GLN A 298 20.27 3.08 -9.67
CA GLN A 298 21.05 3.14 -8.44
C GLN A 298 21.71 1.80 -8.07
N ILE A 299 21.08 0.67 -8.39
CA ILE A 299 21.66 -0.67 -8.15
C ILE A 299 22.79 -0.95 -9.15
N ILE A 300 22.57 -0.68 -10.43
CA ILE A 300 23.55 -0.96 -11.48
C ILE A 300 24.85 -0.17 -11.25
N ALA A 301 24.76 1.08 -10.79
CA ALA A 301 25.93 1.88 -10.43
C ALA A 301 26.80 1.20 -9.34
N GLN A 302 26.18 0.47 -8.40
CA GLN A 302 26.88 -0.18 -7.29
C GLN A 302 27.53 -1.52 -7.66
N TYR A 303 27.12 -2.18 -8.75
CA TYR A 303 27.86 -3.33 -9.28
C TYR A 303 29.28 -2.94 -9.71
N ARG A 304 29.50 -1.67 -10.08
CA ARG A 304 30.83 -1.13 -10.41
C ARG A 304 31.58 -0.59 -9.20
N LEU A 305 30.93 0.23 -8.39
CA LEU A 305 31.56 1.01 -7.31
C LEU A 305 31.64 0.25 -5.97
N GLY A 306 30.99 -0.90 -5.89
CA GLY A 306 30.80 -1.65 -4.65
C GLY A 306 29.55 -1.21 -3.89
N LYS A 307 29.10 -2.10 -3.00
CA LYS A 307 27.88 -1.94 -2.20
C LYS A 307 28.05 -0.77 -1.22
N ARG A 308 27.21 0.25 -1.36
CA ARG A 308 27.07 1.36 -0.39
C ARG A 308 25.58 1.64 -0.14
N ASP A 309 25.22 1.91 1.11
CA ASP A 309 23.83 2.26 1.48
C ASP A 309 23.58 3.77 1.41
N CYS A 310 24.05 4.41 0.32
CA CYS A 310 23.95 5.86 0.18
C CYS A 310 22.52 6.38 0.20
N LEU A 311 22.34 7.64 0.61
CA LEU A 311 21.02 8.28 0.67
C LEU A 311 20.23 8.15 -0.64
N ASN A 312 20.86 8.37 -1.79
CA ASN A 312 20.22 8.25 -3.12
C ASN A 312 19.64 6.86 -3.39
N TYR A 313 20.37 5.79 -3.02
CA TYR A 313 19.89 4.42 -3.13
C TYR A 313 18.70 4.17 -2.19
N ARG A 314 18.79 4.62 -0.94
CA ARG A 314 17.72 4.46 0.06
C ARG A 314 16.44 5.20 -0.35
N VAL A 315 16.57 6.40 -0.90
CA VAL A 315 15.46 7.20 -1.44
C VAL A 315 14.84 6.53 -2.66
N ALA A 316 15.64 6.11 -3.64
CA ALA A 316 15.13 5.44 -4.84
C ALA A 316 14.39 4.14 -4.49
N ARG A 317 14.95 3.32 -3.59
CA ARG A 317 14.30 2.11 -3.06
C ARG A 317 12.96 2.43 -2.41
N ARG A 318 12.94 3.42 -1.51
CA ARG A 318 11.71 3.85 -0.81
C ARG A 318 10.66 4.35 -1.79
N ASN A 319 11.06 5.16 -2.78
CA ASN A 319 10.16 5.71 -3.78
C ASN A 319 9.54 4.61 -4.63
N ALA A 320 10.31 3.63 -5.10
CA ALA A 320 9.80 2.51 -5.88
C ALA A 320 8.70 1.74 -5.12
N HIS A 321 8.96 1.35 -3.85
CA HIS A 321 7.95 0.69 -3.01
C HIS A 321 6.74 1.58 -2.71
N ASN A 322 6.93 2.88 -2.47
CA ASN A 322 5.83 3.81 -2.24
C ASN A 322 4.94 3.95 -3.49
N THR A 323 5.53 4.08 -4.68
CA THR A 323 4.77 4.21 -5.93
C THR A 323 4.03 2.92 -6.31
N ASP A 324 4.59 1.75 -6.00
CA ASP A 324 3.90 0.47 -6.17
C ASP A 324 2.69 0.34 -5.23
N ALA A 325 2.85 0.74 -3.96
CA ALA A 325 1.73 0.80 -3.01
C ALA A 325 0.65 1.82 -3.42
N GLN A 326 1.07 2.98 -3.96
CA GLN A 326 0.16 3.98 -4.52
C GLN A 326 -0.60 3.44 -5.74
N LEU A 327 0.07 2.69 -6.64
CA LEU A 327 -0.56 2.05 -7.79
C LEU A 327 -1.62 1.02 -7.34
N SER A 328 -1.28 0.17 -6.38
CA SER A 328 -2.23 -0.81 -5.80
C SER A 328 -3.45 -0.13 -5.17
N THR A 329 -3.22 0.97 -4.44
CA THR A 329 -4.27 1.78 -3.82
C THR A 329 -5.16 2.44 -4.87
N ALA A 330 -4.57 3.03 -5.92
CA ALA A 330 -5.31 3.69 -7.00
C ALA A 330 -6.20 2.71 -7.76
N ILE A 331 -5.69 1.51 -8.08
CA ILE A 331 -6.49 0.45 -8.74
C ILE A 331 -7.60 -0.03 -7.82
N SER A 332 -7.32 -0.24 -6.53
CA SER A 332 -8.33 -0.66 -5.54
C SER A 332 -9.44 0.38 -5.39
N ASN A 333 -9.08 1.66 -5.35
CA ASN A 333 -10.04 2.77 -5.30
C ASN A 333 -10.88 2.86 -6.57
N MET A 334 -10.25 2.74 -7.75
CA MET A 334 -10.93 2.75 -9.06
C MET A 334 -12.02 1.66 -9.14
N LEU A 335 -11.81 0.48 -8.57
CA LEU A 335 -12.81 -0.60 -8.56
C LEU A 335 -14.07 -0.25 -7.76
N ALA A 336 -13.93 0.60 -6.75
CA ALA A 336 -15.06 1.09 -5.97
C ALA A 336 -15.85 2.21 -6.69
N GLU A 337 -15.31 2.75 -7.79
CA GLU A 337 -15.98 3.79 -8.58
C GLU A 337 -17.18 3.22 -9.38
N PRO A 338 -18.15 4.08 -9.77
CA PRO A 338 -19.22 3.71 -10.68
C PRO A 338 -18.68 3.13 -11.99
N GLY A 339 -19.42 2.19 -12.59
CA GLY A 339 -18.96 1.41 -13.76
C GLY A 339 -18.41 2.25 -14.93
N ARG A 340 -19.01 3.42 -15.19
CA ARG A 340 -18.55 4.36 -16.24
C ARG A 340 -17.14 4.92 -16.03
N TYR A 341 -16.62 4.85 -14.80
CA TYR A 341 -15.26 5.31 -14.45
C TYR A 341 -14.31 4.15 -14.18
N ARG A 342 -14.72 2.89 -14.35
CA ARG A 342 -13.81 1.75 -14.23
C ARG A 342 -13.05 1.57 -15.54
N MET A 343 -11.76 1.86 -15.51
CA MET A 343 -10.91 1.73 -16.68
C MET A 343 -10.28 0.35 -16.74
N ALA A 344 -10.49 -0.39 -17.85
CA ALA A 344 -9.70 -1.56 -18.27
C ALA A 344 -9.19 -2.46 -17.11
N THR A 345 -10.11 -2.90 -16.25
CA THR A 345 -9.80 -3.48 -14.93
C THR A 345 -8.81 -4.64 -15.01
N ASN A 346 -8.99 -5.55 -15.97
CA ASN A 346 -8.12 -6.70 -16.16
C ASN A 346 -6.71 -6.27 -16.57
N GLU A 347 -6.60 -5.32 -17.49
CA GLU A 347 -5.31 -4.77 -17.92
C GLU A 347 -4.60 -4.03 -16.80
N SER A 348 -5.33 -3.25 -15.99
CA SER A 348 -4.77 -2.57 -14.81
C SER A 348 -4.22 -3.55 -13.77
N PHE A 349 -4.94 -4.64 -13.49
CA PHE A 349 -4.47 -5.69 -12.56
C PHE A 349 -3.25 -6.44 -13.09
N ARG A 350 -3.23 -6.76 -14.39
CA ARG A 350 -2.05 -7.38 -15.02
C ARG A 350 -0.85 -6.45 -14.95
N PHE A 351 -1.04 -5.17 -15.26
CA PHE A 351 0.01 -4.16 -15.14
C PHE A 351 0.55 -4.07 -13.71
N LEU A 352 -0.33 -4.00 -12.70
CA LEU A 352 0.07 -4.01 -11.28
C LEU A 352 0.90 -5.25 -10.94
N THR A 353 0.47 -6.42 -11.39
CA THR A 353 1.17 -7.69 -11.13
C THR A 353 2.57 -7.69 -11.75
N LEU A 354 2.70 -7.23 -12.99
CA LEU A 354 4.00 -7.11 -13.67
C LEU A 354 4.90 -6.06 -13.02
N ASN A 355 4.35 -4.89 -12.63
CA ASN A 355 5.10 -3.86 -11.93
C ASN A 355 5.62 -4.36 -10.57
N HIS A 356 4.79 -5.08 -9.82
CA HIS A 356 5.16 -5.68 -8.53
C HIS A 356 6.22 -6.78 -8.69
N ALA A 357 6.10 -7.61 -9.73
CA ALA A 357 7.12 -8.61 -10.07
C ALA A 357 8.44 -7.96 -10.46
N MET A 358 8.41 -6.89 -11.29
CA MET A 358 9.59 -6.11 -11.66
C MET A 358 10.28 -5.50 -10.45
N LEU A 359 9.52 -4.84 -9.56
CA LEU A 359 10.04 -4.32 -8.31
C LEU A 359 10.68 -5.42 -7.45
N SER A 360 10.10 -6.62 -7.44
CA SER A 360 10.66 -7.78 -6.72
C SER A 360 12.01 -8.23 -7.30
N TYR A 361 12.13 -8.31 -8.64
CA TYR A 361 13.39 -8.65 -9.31
C TYR A 361 14.46 -7.58 -9.11
N ILE A 362 14.09 -6.29 -9.20
CA ILE A 362 14.99 -5.18 -8.90
C ILE A 362 15.43 -5.21 -7.43
N SER A 363 14.53 -5.54 -6.50
CA SER A 363 14.86 -5.67 -5.08
C SER A 363 15.82 -6.82 -4.81
N ALA A 364 15.68 -7.95 -5.52
CA ALA A 364 16.61 -9.06 -5.45
C ALA A 364 18.01 -8.66 -5.93
N LEU A 365 18.11 -7.91 -7.05
CA LEU A 365 19.36 -7.29 -7.50
C LEU A 365 19.95 -6.38 -6.40
N GLY A 366 19.12 -5.53 -5.79
CA GLY A 366 19.55 -4.63 -4.71
C GLY A 366 20.07 -5.35 -3.45
N ALA A 367 19.53 -6.53 -3.12
CA ALA A 367 19.99 -7.34 -1.98
C ALA A 367 21.37 -7.97 -2.26
N HIS A 368 21.61 -8.37 -3.51
CA HIS A 368 22.82 -9.07 -3.96
C HIS A 368 23.77 -8.17 -4.79
N ARG A 369 23.78 -6.86 -4.52
CA ARG A 369 24.57 -5.86 -5.26
C ARG A 369 26.08 -5.84 -4.95
N THR A 370 26.69 -7.00 -4.78
CA THR A 370 28.14 -7.13 -4.61
C THR A 370 28.86 -6.71 -5.88
N GLN A 371 30.05 -6.12 -5.74
CA GLN A 371 30.85 -5.70 -6.90
C GLN A 371 31.11 -6.88 -7.83
N LEU A 372 30.95 -6.68 -9.14
CA LEU A 372 31.27 -7.67 -10.16
C LEU A 372 32.75 -7.52 -10.53
N GLU A 373 33.52 -8.59 -10.37
CA GLU A 373 34.97 -8.60 -10.68
C GLU A 373 35.25 -8.87 -12.17
N ASP A 374 34.35 -9.59 -12.85
CA ASP A 374 34.48 -9.94 -14.25
C ASP A 374 33.98 -8.82 -15.20
N ASN A 375 34.87 -8.39 -16.10
CA ASN A 375 34.58 -7.36 -17.10
C ASN A 375 33.58 -7.82 -18.17
N GLU A 376 33.56 -9.11 -18.56
CA GLU A 376 32.61 -9.61 -19.54
C GLU A 376 31.18 -9.57 -18.99
N THR A 377 31.00 -10.12 -17.78
CA THR A 377 29.73 -10.05 -17.04
C THR A 377 29.27 -8.60 -16.84
N TYR A 378 30.17 -7.70 -16.45
CA TYR A 378 29.83 -6.29 -16.28
C TYR A 378 29.36 -5.65 -17.59
N HIS A 379 30.01 -5.95 -18.71
CA HIS A 379 29.60 -5.45 -20.02
C HIS A 379 28.20 -5.95 -20.39
N LEU A 380 27.91 -7.24 -20.18
CA LEU A 380 26.60 -7.83 -20.40
C LEU A 380 25.51 -7.18 -19.53
N VAL A 381 25.79 -6.98 -18.24
CA VAL A 381 24.87 -6.29 -17.29
C VAL A 381 24.61 -4.86 -17.73
N SER A 382 25.65 -4.14 -18.18
CA SER A 382 25.53 -2.77 -18.68
C SER A 382 24.69 -2.69 -19.96
N GLN A 383 24.87 -3.62 -20.90
CA GLN A 383 24.05 -3.72 -22.11
C GLN A 383 22.58 -4.01 -21.78
N ALA A 384 22.34 -4.99 -20.89
CA ALA A 384 21.00 -5.32 -20.40
C ALA A 384 20.33 -4.11 -19.73
N TYR A 385 21.06 -3.39 -18.87
CA TYR A 385 20.56 -2.19 -18.22
C TYR A 385 20.19 -1.09 -19.22
N ARG A 386 21.04 -0.81 -20.23
CA ARG A 386 20.73 0.20 -21.25
C ARG A 386 19.43 -0.13 -21.98
N SER A 387 19.29 -1.38 -22.44
CA SER A 387 18.08 -1.83 -23.12
C SER A 387 16.84 -1.71 -22.21
N ILE A 388 16.91 -2.20 -20.96
CA ILE A 388 15.81 -2.09 -20.00
C ILE A 388 15.47 -0.62 -19.72
N ASN A 389 16.48 0.24 -19.53
CA ASN A 389 16.28 1.66 -19.24
C ASN A 389 15.55 2.36 -20.38
N GLU A 390 15.93 2.11 -21.64
CA GLU A 390 15.25 2.66 -22.82
C GLU A 390 13.77 2.24 -22.89
N HIS A 391 13.47 0.97 -22.59
CA HIS A 391 12.08 0.48 -22.53
C HIS A 391 11.29 1.14 -21.39
N LEU A 392 11.85 1.24 -20.19
CA LEU A 392 11.18 1.87 -19.05
C LEU A 392 10.97 3.38 -19.25
N GLU A 393 11.91 4.06 -19.89
CA GLU A 393 11.78 5.47 -20.29
C GLU A 393 10.67 5.65 -21.33
N SER A 394 10.67 4.81 -22.38
CA SER A 394 9.60 4.76 -23.38
C SER A 394 8.23 4.53 -22.76
N LEU A 395 8.08 3.54 -21.87
CA LEU A 395 6.84 3.27 -21.13
C LEU A 395 6.39 4.46 -20.27
N THR A 396 7.34 5.12 -19.60
CA THR A 396 7.06 6.30 -18.77
C THR A 396 6.48 7.42 -19.63
N LEU A 397 7.16 7.78 -20.71
CA LEU A 397 6.72 8.80 -21.66
C LEU A 397 5.36 8.45 -22.27
N GLN A 398 5.17 7.19 -22.65
CA GLN A 398 3.92 6.68 -23.21
C GLN A 398 2.72 6.88 -22.25
N LEU A 399 2.92 6.53 -20.98
CA LEU A 399 1.90 6.66 -19.94
C LEU A 399 1.64 8.12 -19.55
N GLU A 400 2.67 8.97 -19.48
CA GLU A 400 2.52 10.39 -19.17
C GLU A 400 1.78 11.16 -20.26
N GLN A 401 2.11 10.89 -21.53
CA GLN A 401 1.48 11.53 -22.67
C GLN A 401 0.13 10.91 -23.04
N ASN A 402 -0.16 9.71 -22.51
CA ASN A 402 -1.34 8.91 -22.81
C ASN A 402 -1.56 8.70 -24.32
N LYS A 403 -0.47 8.40 -25.04
CA LYS A 403 -0.47 8.15 -26.49
C LYS A 403 0.16 6.78 -26.78
N PRO A 404 -0.28 6.05 -27.80
CA PRO A 404 0.41 4.84 -28.22
C PRO A 404 1.79 5.21 -28.75
N MET A 405 2.78 4.39 -28.42
CA MET A 405 4.16 4.56 -28.87
C MET A 405 4.70 3.21 -29.33
N ALA A 406 5.58 3.24 -30.33
CA ALA A 406 6.26 2.04 -30.77
C ALA A 406 7.17 1.52 -29.65
N MET A 407 7.16 0.20 -29.46
CA MET A 407 8.10 -0.46 -28.57
C MET A 407 9.53 -0.28 -29.12
N PRO A 408 10.52 0.06 -28.28
CA PRO A 408 11.93 0.07 -28.69
C PRO A 408 12.35 -1.29 -29.25
N GLU A 409 13.35 -1.32 -30.13
CA GLU A 409 13.87 -2.58 -30.65
C GLU A 409 14.48 -3.42 -29.52
N THR A 410 14.11 -4.70 -29.48
CA THR A 410 14.69 -5.66 -28.54
C THR A 410 15.83 -6.40 -29.21
N ASP A 411 17.03 -6.33 -28.65
CA ASP A 411 18.18 -7.08 -29.14
C ASP A 411 18.01 -8.57 -28.76
N SER A 412 17.61 -9.37 -29.76
CA SER A 412 17.44 -10.82 -29.60
C SER A 412 18.74 -11.55 -29.23
N ALA A 413 19.91 -11.02 -29.62
CA ALA A 413 21.20 -11.61 -29.27
C ALA A 413 21.54 -11.35 -27.80
N LEU A 414 21.17 -10.18 -27.27
CA LEU A 414 21.30 -9.86 -25.85
C LEU A 414 20.39 -10.75 -24.99
N GLU A 415 19.14 -10.96 -25.41
CA GLU A 415 18.20 -11.85 -24.69
C GLU A 415 18.72 -13.29 -24.65
N GLN A 416 19.26 -13.79 -25.78
CA GLN A 416 19.90 -15.11 -25.84
C GLN A 416 21.11 -15.17 -24.90
N SER A 417 21.97 -14.15 -24.91
CA SER A 417 23.17 -14.08 -24.06
C SER A 417 22.82 -14.09 -22.57
N LEU A 418 21.73 -13.41 -22.17
CA LEU A 418 21.24 -13.41 -20.79
C LEU A 418 20.60 -14.74 -20.36
N SER A 419 20.17 -15.56 -21.32
CA SER A 419 19.58 -16.89 -21.07
C SER A 419 20.60 -18.02 -20.98
N GLN A 420 21.82 -17.81 -21.50
CA GLN A 420 22.91 -18.79 -21.50
C GLN A 420 23.76 -18.66 -20.23
N TRP A 421 23.35 -19.33 -19.15
CA TRP A 421 24.11 -19.37 -17.91
C TRP A 421 25.17 -20.45 -17.97
N ARG A 422 26.45 -20.13 -17.67
CA ARG A 422 27.51 -21.14 -17.64
C ARG A 422 27.48 -21.86 -16.29
N ASP A 423 27.70 -23.17 -16.28
CA ASP A 423 27.78 -23.94 -15.03
C ASP A 423 28.90 -23.42 -14.11
N ASP A 424 29.95 -22.81 -14.68
CA ASP A 424 31.11 -22.25 -13.99
C ASP A 424 30.89 -20.84 -13.40
N ASP A 425 29.78 -20.15 -13.72
CA ASP A 425 29.54 -18.80 -13.20
C ASP A 425 29.32 -18.81 -11.68
N CYS A 426 29.85 -17.81 -10.99
CA CYS A 426 29.58 -17.59 -9.57
C CYS A 426 28.07 -17.42 -9.32
N GLU A 427 27.56 -17.95 -8.20
CA GLU A 427 26.15 -17.89 -7.82
C GLU A 427 25.58 -16.45 -7.87
N SER A 428 26.34 -15.45 -7.43
CA SER A 428 25.93 -14.04 -7.50
C SER A 428 25.71 -13.56 -8.93
N THR A 429 26.61 -13.95 -9.85
CA THR A 429 26.51 -13.59 -11.27
C THR A 429 25.29 -14.23 -11.92
N LYS A 430 25.07 -15.53 -11.68
CA LYS A 430 23.90 -16.26 -12.19
C LYS A 430 22.60 -15.60 -11.74
N MET A 431 22.50 -15.22 -10.46
CA MET A 431 21.34 -14.50 -9.93
C MET A 431 21.12 -13.17 -10.64
N VAL A 432 22.16 -12.35 -10.79
CA VAL A 432 22.06 -11.03 -11.46
C VAL A 432 21.55 -11.17 -12.89
N LEU A 433 22.16 -12.05 -13.69
CA LEU A 433 21.77 -12.28 -15.08
C LEU A 433 20.34 -12.84 -15.17
N GLN A 434 19.97 -13.76 -14.28
CA GLN A 434 18.61 -14.29 -14.22
C GLN A 434 17.57 -13.21 -13.91
N GLN A 435 17.81 -12.31 -12.95
CA GLN A 435 16.86 -11.24 -12.63
C GLN A 435 16.72 -10.25 -13.79
N LEU A 436 17.82 -9.89 -14.45
CA LEU A 436 17.77 -9.02 -15.63
C LEU A 436 17.01 -9.68 -16.79
N HIS A 437 17.24 -10.96 -17.04
CA HIS A 437 16.48 -11.73 -18.04
C HIS A 437 14.98 -11.75 -17.72
N LEU A 438 14.60 -11.96 -16.45
CA LEU A 438 13.20 -11.94 -16.02
C LEU A 438 12.55 -10.56 -16.20
N ILE A 439 13.29 -9.48 -15.93
CA ILE A 439 12.82 -8.11 -16.19
C ILE A 439 12.59 -7.91 -17.69
N GLN A 440 13.55 -8.29 -18.53
CA GLN A 440 13.46 -8.14 -19.99
C GLN A 440 12.27 -8.90 -20.57
N ARG A 441 12.02 -10.13 -20.11
CA ARG A 441 10.90 -10.98 -20.58
C ARG A 441 9.51 -10.40 -20.28
N MET A 442 9.40 -9.47 -19.33
CA MET A 442 8.13 -8.81 -18.98
C MET A 442 7.87 -7.55 -19.83
N LEU A 443 8.90 -6.94 -20.44
CA LEU A 443 8.77 -5.68 -21.18
C LEU A 443 7.78 -5.74 -22.34
N PRO A 444 7.74 -6.80 -23.19
CA PRO A 444 6.77 -6.86 -24.28
C PRO A 444 5.31 -6.84 -23.80
N GLU A 445 5.02 -7.54 -22.70
CA GLU A 445 3.69 -7.56 -22.11
C GLU A 445 3.33 -6.19 -21.51
N LEU A 446 4.27 -5.52 -20.84
CA LEU A 446 4.09 -4.16 -20.31
C LEU A 446 3.78 -3.15 -21.43
N HIS A 447 4.50 -3.20 -22.55
CA HIS A 447 4.20 -2.35 -23.72
C HIS A 447 2.83 -2.68 -24.32
N SER A 448 2.47 -3.96 -24.45
CA SER A 448 1.16 -4.38 -24.95
C SER A 448 0.02 -3.86 -24.07
N LEU A 449 0.15 -4.00 -22.75
CA LEU A 449 -0.83 -3.50 -21.79
C LEU A 449 -0.94 -1.97 -21.84
N THR A 450 0.20 -1.27 -21.88
CA THR A 450 0.24 0.20 -21.97
C THR A 450 -0.44 0.71 -23.24
N ASN A 451 -0.21 0.04 -24.39
CA ASN A 451 -0.92 0.34 -25.63
C ASN A 451 -2.44 0.13 -25.50
N LYS A 452 -2.88 -0.99 -24.93
CA LYS A 452 -4.32 -1.26 -24.71
C LYS A 452 -4.96 -0.24 -23.76
N LEU A 453 -4.24 0.16 -22.72
CA LEU A 453 -4.69 1.15 -21.75
C LEU A 453 -4.87 2.51 -22.42
N THR A 454 -3.85 3.02 -23.14
CA THR A 454 -3.90 4.32 -23.83
C THR A 454 -4.99 4.42 -24.91
N VAL A 455 -5.23 3.35 -25.67
CA VAL A 455 -6.31 3.31 -26.68
C VAL A 455 -7.69 3.42 -26.02
N ARG A 456 -7.92 2.70 -24.91
CA ARG A 456 -9.22 2.70 -24.23
C ARG A 456 -9.52 4.01 -23.50
N THR A 457 -8.51 4.72 -22.99
CA THR A 457 -8.73 6.05 -22.40
C THR A 457 -9.22 7.07 -23.41
N ASN A 458 -8.78 6.97 -24.67
CA ASN A 458 -9.16 7.91 -25.73
C ASN A 458 -10.59 7.68 -26.25
N ILE A 459 -11.17 6.49 -26.05
CA ILE A 459 -12.57 6.18 -26.42
C ILE A 459 -13.55 6.64 -25.32
N SER A 460 -13.07 6.81 -24.08
CA SER A 460 -13.89 7.19 -22.92
C SER A 460 -13.95 8.71 -22.65
N LYS A 461 -13.17 9.51 -23.38
CA LYS A 461 -13.26 10.98 -23.39
C LYS A 461 -14.20 11.41 -24.50
#